data_AF-A0A938R6D0-F1
#
_entry.id   AF-A0A938R6D0-F1
#
_cell.length_a   1.000
_cell.length_b   1.000
_cell.length_c   1.000
_cell.angle_alpha   90.00
_cell.angle_beta   90.00
_cell.angle_gamma   90.00
#
_symmetry.space_group_name_H-M   'P 1'
#
loop_
_entity.id
_entity.type
_entity.pdbx_description
1 polymer ?
#
loop_
_entity_poly.entity_id
_entity_poly.type
_entity_poly.pdbx_seq_one_letter_code
_entity_poly.pdbx_strand_id
1 'polypeptide(L)' 'MPEKTVLANYIVRIYRFQKNIPTNLVGVVEEVGQKGKKAFTNLNELWDILSSSKEMRSKERGKTFHKS' A
#
# COMPACT_ATOMS: atom_id res chain seq x y z
N MET A 1 14.05 -23.32 -5.96
CA MET A 1 14.59 -22.08 -5.37
C MET A 1 13.42 -21.34 -4.74
N PRO A 2 13.42 -21.01 -3.44
CA PRO A 2 12.27 -20.34 -2.85
C PRO A 2 12.18 -18.92 -3.41
N GLU A 3 11.02 -18.57 -3.94
CA GLU A 3 10.71 -17.21 -4.37
C GLU A 3 10.91 -16.26 -3.19
N LYS A 4 11.83 -15.30 -3.33
CA LYS A 4 12.02 -14.24 -2.34
C LYS A 4 10.80 -13.31 -2.40
N THR A 5 9.74 -13.67 -1.67
CA THR A 5 8.56 -12.84 -1.49
C THR A 5 8.97 -11.66 -0.64
N VAL A 6 9.29 -10.53 -1.26
CA VAL A 6 9.53 -9.29 -0.53
C VAL A 6 8.16 -8.79 -0.09
N LEU A 7 7.72 -9.19 1.10
CA LEU A 7 6.51 -8.69 1.73
C LEU A 7 6.69 -7.19 1.98
N ALA A 8 5.74 -6.39 1.50
CA ALA A 8 5.66 -4.99 1.86
C ALA A 8 4.97 -4.89 3.22
N ASN A 9 5.61 -4.19 4.17
CA ASN A 9 5.05 -3.99 5.50
C ASN A 9 4.42 -2.61 5.55
N TYR A 10 3.21 -2.51 6.08
CA TYR A 10 2.46 -1.26 6.18
C TYR A 10 2.07 -0.98 7.63
N ILE A 11 2.11 0.29 8.01
CA ILE A 11 1.51 0.80 9.24
C ILE A 11 0.23 1.54 8.85
N VAL A 12 -0.92 1.06 9.33
CA VAL A 12 -2.23 1.69 9.12
C VAL A 12 -2.66 2.36 10.41
N ARG A 13 -2.92 3.66 10.36
CA ARG A 13 -3.44 4.45 11.49
C ARG A 13 -4.86 4.89 11.17
N ILE A 14 -5.82 4.41 11.96
CA ILE A 14 -7.24 4.78 11.83
C ILE A 14 -7.54 5.86 12.85
N TYR A 15 -8.07 7.00 12.40
CA TYR A 15 -8.44 8.13 13.25
C TYR A 15 -9.94 8.25 13.48
N ARG A 16 -10.74 7.92 12.46
CA ARG A 16 -12.20 7.94 12.56
C ARG A 16 -12.76 6.68 11.96
N PHE A 17 -13.66 6.05 12.70
CA PHE A 17 -14.41 4.89 12.27
C PHE A 17 -15.86 5.08 12.71
N GLN A 18 -16.79 5.09 11.75
CA GLN A 18 -18.22 5.07 12.07
C GLN A 18 -18.72 3.63 12.10
N LYS A 19 -19.06 3.14 13.30
CA LYS A 19 -19.56 1.77 13.51
C LYS A 19 -20.77 1.42 12.64
N ASN A 20 -21.62 2.39 12.35
CA ASN A 20 -22.86 2.20 11.58
C ASN A 20 -22.65 2.31 10.06
N ILE A 21 -21.51 2.84 9.62
CA ILE A 21 -21.17 3.01 8.21
C ILE A 21 -19.72 2.54 8.03
N PRO A 22 -19.49 1.23 7.83
CA PRO A 22 -18.15 0.65 7.78
C PRO A 22 -17.25 1.24 6.68
N THR A 23 -17.87 1.78 5.63
CA THR A 23 -17.17 2.46 4.53
C THR A 23 -16.59 3.81 4.95
N ASN A 24 -17.05 4.42 6.03
CA ASN A 24 -16.59 5.71 6.51
C ASN A 24 -15.45 5.53 7.51
N LEU A 25 -14.23 5.43 6.97
CA LEU A 25 -13.01 5.11 7.70
C LEU A 25 -11.91 6.10 7.26
N VAL A 26 -11.51 6.98 8.17
CA VAL A 26 -10.46 7.97 7.89
C VAL A 26 -9.17 7.59 8.58
N GLY A 27 -8.08 7.58 7.84
CA GLY A 27 -6.78 7.22 8.36
C GLY A 27 -5.62 7.55 7.43
N VAL A 28 -4.45 7.04 7.79
CA VAL A 28 -3.23 7.13 6.95
C VAL A 28 -2.53 5.78 6.88
N VAL A 29 -1.91 5.52 5.73
CA VAL A 29 -1.03 4.37 5.47
C VAL A 29 0.40 4.87 5.28
N GLU A 30 1.33 4.16 5.91
CA GLU A 30 2.78 4.35 5.76
C GLU A 30 3.40 3.01 5.35
N GLU A 31 4.21 2.99 4.31
CA GLU A 31 5.00 1.80 3.95
C GLU A 31 6.32 1.81 4.73
N VAL A 32 6.60 0.71 5.44
CA VAL A 32 7.81 0.59 6.25
C VAL A 32 9.05 0.66 5.35
N GLY A 33 9.94 1.59 5.68
CA GLY A 33 11.17 1.82 4.91
C GLY A 33 11.01 2.76 3.72
N GLN A 34 9.81 3.25 3.43
CA GLN A 34 9.59 4.33 2.46
C GLN A 34 9.24 5.63 3.16
N LYS A 35 9.64 6.75 2.56
CA LYS A 35 9.29 8.08 3.07
C LYS A 35 7.95 8.50 2.51
N GLY A 36 6.97 8.74 3.38
CA GLY A 36 5.69 9.33 3.00
C GLY A 36 4.50 8.65 3.66
N LYS A 37 3.35 9.31 3.61
CA LYS A 37 2.08 8.82 4.14
C LYS A 37 0.99 9.13 3.13
N LYS A 38 0.06 8.20 2.94
CA LYS A 38 -1.13 8.39 2.11
C LYS A 38 -2.36 8.39 3.01
N ALA A 39 -3.18 9.43 2.93
CA ALA A 39 -4.46 9.47 3.63
C ALA A 39 -5.50 8.66 2.86
N PHE A 40 -6.46 8.08 3.59
CA PHE A 40 -7.66 7.46 3.05
C PHE A 40 -8.86 7.92 3.86
N THR A 41 -10.02 8.02 3.22
CA THR A 41 -11.29 8.43 3.82
C THR A 41 -12.35 7.33 3.79
N ASN A 42 -12.07 6.23 3.08
CA ASN A 42 -12.93 5.07 2.99
C ASN A 42 -12.11 3.78 2.74
N LEU A 43 -12.78 2.64 2.85
CA LEU A 43 -12.17 1.31 2.67
C LEU A 43 -11.67 1.06 1.24
N ASN A 44 -12.32 1.62 0.23
CA ASN A 44 -11.92 1.43 -1.17
C ASN A 44 -10.60 2.14 -1.45
N GLU A 45 -10.45 3.38 -0.99
CA GLU A 45 -9.18 4.12 -1.06
C GLU A 45 -8.04 3.39 -0.35
N LEU A 46 -8.32 2.82 0.82
CA LEU A 46 -7.35 2.00 1.55
C LEU A 46 -6.91 0.79 0.70
N TRP A 47 -7.86 0.09 0.09
CA TRP A 47 -7.58 -1.06 -0.78
C TRP A 47 -6.76 -0.68 -2.01
N ASP A 48 -7.08 0.45 -2.65
CA ASP A 48 -6.36 0.95 -3.83
C ASP A 48 -4.91 1.32 -3.48
N ILE A 49 -4.68 1.91 -2.31
CA ILE A 49 -3.33 2.21 -1.83
C ILE A 49 -2.52 0.93 -1.61
N LEU A 50 -3.11 -0.09 -0.98
CA LEU A 50 -2.43 -1.34 -0.67
C LEU A 50 -2.21 -2.20 -1.92
N SER A 51 -3.14 -2.20 -2.88
CA SER A 51 -3.02 -2.99 -4.11
C SER A 51 -2.07 -2.36 -5.14
N SER A 52 -2.08 -1.03 -5.29
CA SER A 52 -1.17 -0.31 -6.20
C SER A 52 0.31 -0.43 -5.83
N SER A 53 0.61 -0.55 -4.54
CA SER A 53 1.97 -0.80 -4.05
C SER A 53 2.54 -2.14 -4.54
N LYS A 54 1.67 -3.13 -4.76
CA LYS A 54 2.00 -4.45 -5.28
C LYS A 54 2.36 -4.40 -6.76
N GLU A 55 1.71 -3.52 -7.53
CA GLU A 55 1.95 -3.34 -8.97
C GLU A 55 3.18 -2.50 -9.29
N MET A 56 3.57 -1.51 -8.46
CA MET A 56 4.83 -0.79 -8.69
C MET A 56 6.05 -1.71 -8.58
N ARG A 57 6.02 -2.70 -7.67
CA ARG A 57 7.12 -3.66 -7.49
C ARG A 57 7.29 -4.62 -8.67
N SER A 58 6.25 -4.90 -9.45
CA SER A 58 6.38 -5.72 -10.66
C SER A 58 7.03 -4.94 -11.82
N LYS A 59 6.77 -3.63 -11.92
CA LYS A 59 7.41 -2.75 -12.93
C LYS A 59 8.88 -2.43 -12.63
N GLU A 60 9.27 -2.33 -11.36
CA GLU A 60 10.66 -2.02 -10.99
C GLU A 60 11.63 -3.18 -11.32
N ARG A 61 11.18 -4.43 -11.26
CA ARG A 61 11.95 -5.61 -11.71
C ARG A 61 12.08 -5.72 -13.23
N GLY A 62 11.24 -5.03 -14.00
CA GLY A 62 11.27 -5.07 -15.48
C GLY A 62 12.21 -4.06 -16.13
N LYS A 63 12.67 -3.03 -15.40
CA LYS A 63 13.51 -1.95 -15.97
C LYS A 63 15.02 -2.20 -15.87
N THR A 64 15.47 -3.27 -15.21
CA THR A 64 16.91 -3.53 -14.99
C THR A 64 17.59 -4.35 -16.08
N PHE A 65 16.88 -4.77 -17.15
CA PHE A 65 17.43 -5.68 -18.18
C PHE A 65 17.40 -5.15 -19.62
N HIS A 66 17.51 -3.85 -19.86
CA HIS A 66 17.86 -3.33 -21.20
C HIS A 66 19.02 -2.33 -21.08
N LYS A 67 20.24 -2.88 -20.99
CA LYS A 67 21.45 -2.18 -21.41
C LYS A 67 22.34 -3.20 -22.11
N SER A 68 22.23 -3.25 -23.44
CA SER A 68 23.20 -3.82 -24.39
C SER A 68 22.98 -3.13 -25.72
#